data_AF-A0A495TAY0-F1
#
_entry.id   AF-A0A495TAY0-F1
#
_cell.length_a   1.000
_cell.length_b   1.000
_cell.length_c   1.000
_cell.angle_alpha   90.00
_cell.angle_beta   90.00
_cell.angle_gamma   90.00
#
_symmetry.space_group_name_H-M   'P 1'
#
loop_
_entity.id
_entity.type
_entity.pdbx_description
1 polymer ?
#
loop_
_entity_poly.entity_id
_entity_poly.type
_entity_poly.pdbx_seq_one_letter_code
_entity_poly.pdbx_strand_id
1 'polypeptide(L)'
;MPATLTNQRVSTAALRSGVDMFGEKDPEETAPRVAVRFTLNLSFGEILGLLAFNVCELAEEDLGDDAAVMDALRFELASSSYRVITDNAGLALAYYTGRRPYAAPSYLRALGHAVTRVFGVASDEPFAARETSARLVPAGVLPADGCRV
;
A
#
# COMPACT_ATOMS: atom_id res chain seq x y z
N MET A 1 7.65 -7.09 26.33
CA MET A 1 6.74 -7.81 27.24
C MET A 1 5.68 -8.49 26.40
N PRO A 2 5.43 -9.81 26.48
CA PRO A 2 4.40 -10.45 25.69
C PRO A 2 3.06 -10.32 26.39
N ALA A 3 2.06 -9.72 25.72
CA ALA A 3 0.70 -9.61 26.25
C ALA A 3 -0.11 -10.86 25.86
N THR A 4 -0.66 -11.52 26.87
CA THR A 4 -1.53 -12.69 26.73
C THR A 4 -2.93 -12.24 26.29
N LEU A 5 -3.46 -12.79 25.19
CA LEU A 5 -4.86 -12.61 24.80
C LEU A 5 -5.74 -13.60 25.58
N THR A 6 -6.36 -13.14 26.66
CA THR A 6 -7.42 -13.89 27.36
C THR A 6 -8.72 -13.84 26.55
N ASN A 7 -9.11 -14.98 25.98
CA ASN A 7 -10.45 -15.18 25.41
C ASN A 7 -11.49 -15.27 26.54
N GLN A 8 -12.06 -14.13 26.93
CA GLN A 8 -13.21 -14.07 27.83
C GLN A 8 -14.49 -13.92 27.01
N ARG A 9 -15.47 -14.81 27.22
CA ARG A 9 -16.81 -14.71 26.62
C ARG A 9 -17.44 -13.36 26.98
N VAL A 10 -17.78 -12.58 25.95
CA VAL A 10 -18.41 -11.26 26.09
C VAL A 10 -19.84 -11.45 26.61
N SER A 11 -20.06 -11.06 27.88
CA SER A 11 -21.38 -10.82 28.45
C SER A 11 -21.79 -9.38 28.14
N THR A 12 -23.03 -9.20 27.67
CA THR A 12 -23.61 -7.93 27.20
C THR A 12 -23.55 -6.78 28.21
N ALA A 13 -23.30 -7.07 29.49
CA ALA A 13 -23.21 -6.06 30.55
C ALA A 13 -21.86 -5.33 30.64
N ALA A 14 -20.84 -5.74 29.86
CA ALA A 14 -19.48 -5.22 29.97
C ALA A 14 -18.88 -4.69 28.65
N LEU A 15 -19.70 -4.10 27.77
CA LEU A 15 -19.21 -3.20 26.72
C LEU A 15 -18.77 -1.87 27.38
N ARG A 16 -17.73 -1.93 28.21
CA ARG A 16 -17.19 -0.76 28.92
C ARG A 16 -16.25 0.00 27.99
N SER A 17 -16.70 1.23 27.66
CA SER A 17 -16.02 2.34 26.98
C SER A 17 -15.60 2.12 25.52
N GLY A 18 -16.15 2.97 24.62
CA GLY A 18 -15.69 3.10 23.23
C GLY A 18 -16.63 2.57 22.15
N VAL A 19 -17.80 2.05 22.52
CA VAL A 19 -18.80 1.50 21.60
C VAL A 19 -20.08 2.30 21.73
N ASP A 20 -20.39 3.11 20.71
CA ASP A 20 -21.71 3.71 20.56
C ASP A 20 -22.63 2.65 19.92
N MET A 21 -23.71 2.29 20.63
CA MET A 21 -24.79 1.51 20.03
C MET A 21 -25.68 2.47 19.24
N PHE A 22 -25.79 2.26 17.93
CA PHE A 22 -26.60 3.09 17.03
C PHE A 22 -27.89 2.37 16.64
N GLY A 23 -29.01 3.09 16.73
CA GLY A 23 -30.35 2.66 16.28
C GLY A 23 -31.23 2.10 17.41
N GLU A 24 -32.55 2.27 17.27
CA GLU A 24 -33.50 1.46 18.03
C GLU A 24 -33.36 0.00 17.59
N LYS A 25 -33.38 -0.92 18.57
CA LYS A 25 -33.34 -2.36 18.27
C LYS A 25 -34.57 -2.70 17.43
N ASP A 26 -34.35 -3.13 16.18
CA ASP A 26 -35.41 -3.71 15.38
C ASP A 26 -35.97 -4.93 16.14
N PRO A 27 -37.29 -5.01 16.41
CA PRO A 27 -37.87 -6.11 17.15
C PRO A 27 -37.61 -7.49 16.53
N GLU A 28 -37.27 -7.55 15.24
CA GLU A 28 -36.90 -8.79 14.53
C GLU A 28 -35.40 -9.14 14.62
N GLU A 29 -34.54 -8.21 15.06
CA GLU A 29 -33.10 -8.46 15.19
C GLU A 29 -32.75 -9.20 16.49
N THR A 30 -32.22 -10.40 16.32
CA THR A 30 -31.80 -11.27 17.43
C THR A 30 -30.44 -10.85 18.02
N ALA A 31 -29.63 -10.11 17.28
CA ALA A 31 -28.27 -9.70 17.68
C ALA A 31 -28.14 -8.17 17.77
N PRO A 32 -27.45 -7.63 18.79
CA PRO A 32 -27.21 -6.20 18.91
C PRO A 32 -26.26 -5.70 17.82
N ARG A 33 -26.60 -4.57 17.19
CA ARG A 33 -25.70 -3.84 16.30
C ARG A 33 -24.66 -3.08 17.13
N VAL A 34 -23.39 -3.28 16.80
CA VAL A 34 -22.25 -2.70 17.53
C VAL A 34 -21.42 -1.92 16.53
N ALA A 35 -21.29 -0.61 16.72
CA ALA A 35 -20.34 0.20 15.98
C ALA A 35 -19.04 0.30 16.79
N VAL A 36 -17.92 -0.11 16.19
CA VAL A 36 -16.60 -0.02 16.82
C VAL A 36 -15.76 0.99 16.06
N ARG A 37 -15.34 2.04 16.75
CA ARG A 37 -14.35 2.97 16.20
C ARG A 37 -12.95 2.45 16.54
N PHE A 38 -12.15 2.18 15.51
CA PHE A 38 -10.75 1.85 15.68
C PHE A 38 -9.89 2.85 14.90
N THR A 39 -8.63 2.99 15.32
CA THR A 39 -7.62 3.80 14.63
C THR A 39 -6.57 2.84 14.10
N LEU A 40 -6.29 2.91 12.80
CA LEU A 40 -5.19 2.18 12.17
C LEU A 40 -4.05 3.15 11.91
N ASN A 41 -2.85 2.76 12.32
CA ASN A 41 -1.62 3.45 11.94
C ASN A 41 -0.97 2.62 10.84
N LEU A 42 -0.85 3.19 9.64
CA LEU A 42 -0.27 2.52 8.49
C LEU A 42 1.11 3.09 8.20
N SER A 43 2.07 2.21 8.00
CA SER A 43 3.41 2.54 7.52
C SER A 43 3.40 2.85 6.02
N PHE A 44 4.48 3.47 5.54
CA PHE A 44 4.68 3.73 4.11
C PHE A 44 4.53 2.44 3.27
N GLY A 45 5.11 1.34 3.73
CA GLY A 45 5.04 0.05 3.03
C GLY A 45 3.62 -0.49 2.93
N GLU A 46 2.82 -0.37 3.99
CA GLU A 46 1.42 -0.83 4.00
C GLU A 46 0.54 -0.01 3.07
N ILE A 47 0.68 1.33 3.09
CA ILE A 47 -0.05 2.20 2.15
C ILE A 47 0.38 1.91 0.71
N LEU A 48 1.68 1.78 0.47
CA LEU A 48 2.21 1.47 -0.85
C LEU A 48 1.71 0.11 -1.36
N GLY A 49 1.70 -0.91 -0.50
CA GLY A 49 1.22 -2.25 -0.87
C GLY A 49 -0.27 -2.32 -1.12
N LEU A 50 -1.07 -1.57 -0.36
CA LEU A 50 -2.50 -1.42 -0.58
C LEU A 50 -2.79 -0.82 -1.96
N LEU A 51 -2.10 0.28 -2.30
CA LEU A 51 -2.36 1.00 -3.55
C LEU A 51 -1.69 0.38 -4.78
N ALA A 52 -0.64 -0.44 -4.61
CA ALA A 52 0.09 -1.02 -5.73
C ALA A 52 -0.41 -2.40 -6.17
N PHE A 53 -1.03 -3.19 -5.29
CA PHE A 53 -1.32 -4.61 -5.55
C PHE A 53 -2.78 -5.03 -5.39
N ASN A 54 -3.66 -4.14 -4.92
CA ASN A 54 -5.05 -4.49 -4.70
C ASN A 54 -5.97 -3.99 -5.84
N VAL A 55 -7.26 -4.05 -5.58
CA VAL A 55 -8.34 -4.12 -6.57
C VAL A 55 -8.62 -2.75 -7.21
N CYS A 56 -8.36 -1.66 -6.49
CA CYS A 56 -8.45 -0.32 -7.01
C CYS A 56 -7.21 -0.02 -7.86
N GLU A 57 -7.35 -0.20 -9.18
CA GLU A 57 -6.35 0.26 -10.14
C GLU A 57 -6.35 1.80 -10.17
N LEU A 58 -5.46 2.40 -9.38
CA LEU A 58 -5.19 3.83 -9.44
C LEU A 58 -4.25 4.10 -10.61
N ALA A 59 -4.67 4.90 -11.59
CA ALA A 59 -3.84 5.17 -12.75
C ALA A 59 -2.71 6.16 -12.41
N GLU A 60 -1.62 6.16 -13.18
CA GLU A 60 -0.48 7.08 -12.94
C GLU A 60 -0.90 8.55 -13.01
N GLU A 61 -1.91 8.87 -13.83
CA GLU A 61 -2.49 10.21 -13.96
C GLU A 61 -3.25 10.68 -12.71
N ASP A 62 -3.87 9.76 -11.98
CA ASP A 62 -4.63 10.06 -10.76
C ASP A 62 -3.72 10.33 -9.55
N LEU A 63 -2.43 9.96 -9.63
CA LEU A 63 -1.46 10.17 -8.55
C LEU A 63 -1.17 11.64 -8.26
N GLY A 64 -1.58 12.54 -9.17
CA GLY A 64 -1.54 13.99 -8.96
C GLY A 64 -2.67 14.50 -8.06
N ASP A 65 -3.80 13.80 -8.00
CA ASP A 65 -4.97 14.19 -7.22
C ASP A 65 -4.95 13.55 -5.82
N ASP A 66 -4.77 14.39 -4.81
CA ASP A 66 -4.75 13.96 -3.41
C ASP A 66 -6.07 13.30 -2.97
N ALA A 67 -7.20 13.75 -3.52
CA ALA A 67 -8.51 13.18 -3.19
C ALA A 67 -8.65 11.76 -3.75
N ALA A 68 -8.23 11.54 -5.00
CA ALA A 68 -8.25 10.23 -5.63
C ALA A 68 -7.38 9.21 -4.86
N VAL A 69 -6.17 9.62 -4.46
CA VAL A 69 -5.26 8.78 -3.65
C VAL A 69 -5.87 8.44 -2.29
N MET A 70 -6.51 9.41 -1.61
CA MET A 70 -7.18 9.17 -0.33
C MET A 70 -8.38 8.24 -0.46
N ASP A 71 -9.20 8.42 -1.50
CA ASP A 71 -10.39 7.60 -1.71
C ASP A 71 -10.03 6.17 -2.13
N ALA A 72 -9.00 5.99 -2.96
CA ALA A 72 -8.44 4.69 -3.26
C ALA A 72 -7.98 3.97 -1.98
N LEU A 73 -7.24 4.65 -1.10
CA LEU A 73 -6.80 4.06 0.17
C LEU A 73 -7.99 3.68 1.08
N ARG A 74 -9.02 4.53 1.16
CA ARG A 74 -10.24 4.24 1.95
C ARG A 74 -10.98 3.03 1.42
N PHE A 75 -11.13 2.95 0.10
CA PHE A 75 -11.75 1.80 -0.56
C PHE A 75 -10.97 0.53 -0.25
N GLU A 76 -9.65 0.59 -0.38
CA GLU A 76 -8.77 -0.54 -0.13
C GLU A 76 -8.77 -1.01 1.32
N LEU A 77 -8.83 -0.09 2.28
CA LEU A 77 -8.97 -0.43 3.70
C LEU A 77 -10.32 -1.08 4.02
N ALA A 78 -11.38 -0.72 3.30
CA ALA A 78 -12.71 -1.30 3.49
C ALA A 78 -12.83 -2.69 2.85
N SER A 79 -12.08 -2.96 1.77
CA SER A 79 -12.16 -4.20 1.00
C SER A 79 -11.08 -5.23 1.39
N SER A 80 -9.98 -4.81 2.02
CA SER A 80 -8.83 -5.66 2.32
C SER A 80 -8.87 -6.26 3.73
N SER A 81 -8.34 -7.49 3.83
CA SER A 81 -8.03 -8.10 5.13
C SER A 81 -6.70 -7.59 5.66
N TYR A 82 -6.61 -7.31 6.97
CA TYR A 82 -5.38 -6.85 7.63
C TYR A 82 -4.16 -7.73 7.33
N ARG A 83 -4.34 -9.05 7.22
CA ARG A 83 -3.25 -9.98 6.88
C ARG A 83 -2.67 -9.72 5.48
N VAL A 84 -3.54 -9.40 4.52
CA VAL A 84 -3.12 -9.08 3.15
C VAL A 84 -2.34 -7.77 3.13
N ILE A 85 -2.74 -6.80 3.95
CA ILE A 85 -2.04 -5.51 4.10
C ILE A 85 -0.59 -5.75 4.55
N THR A 86 -0.38 -6.55 5.60
CA THR A 86 0.96 -6.82 6.13
C THR A 86 1.83 -7.62 5.16
N ASP A 87 1.25 -8.61 4.48
CA ASP A 87 1.99 -9.44 3.51
C ASP A 87 2.40 -8.61 2.27
N ASN A 88 1.51 -7.73 1.80
CA ASN A 88 1.78 -6.85 0.67
C ASN A 88 2.77 -5.74 1.01
N ALA A 89 2.84 -5.29 2.27
CA ALA A 89 3.75 -4.22 2.69
C ALA A 89 5.23 -4.57 2.46
N GLY A 90 5.65 -5.77 2.88
CA GLY A 90 7.02 -6.23 2.69
C GLY A 90 7.38 -6.40 1.21
N LEU A 91 6.41 -6.86 0.42
CA LEU A 91 6.57 -7.01 -1.03
C LEU A 91 6.69 -5.65 -1.72
N ALA A 92 5.86 -4.68 -1.34
CA ALA A 92 5.85 -3.32 -1.88
C ALA A 92 7.19 -2.63 -1.64
N LEU A 93 7.69 -2.72 -0.41
CA LEU A 93 9.00 -2.18 -0.06
C LEU A 93 10.12 -2.87 -0.84
N ALA A 94 10.07 -4.19 -1.01
CA ALA A 94 11.08 -4.91 -1.79
C ALA A 94 11.11 -4.46 -3.27
N TYR A 95 9.96 -4.14 -3.87
CA TYR A 95 9.90 -3.56 -5.21
C TYR A 95 10.36 -2.10 -5.24
N TYR A 96 9.91 -1.28 -4.29
CA TYR A 96 10.25 0.14 -4.19
C TYR A 96 11.75 0.38 -3.98
N THR A 97 12.37 -0.44 -3.15
CA THR A 97 13.82 -0.43 -2.87
C THR A 97 14.64 -1.22 -3.90
N GLY A 98 14.02 -1.75 -4.95
CA GLY A 98 14.71 -2.45 -6.04
C GLY A 98 15.35 -3.79 -5.65
N ARG A 99 15.01 -4.33 -4.47
CA ARG A 99 15.38 -5.69 -4.05
C ARG A 99 14.68 -6.75 -4.90
N ARG A 100 13.54 -6.40 -5.51
CA ARG A 100 12.83 -7.21 -6.51
C ARG A 100 12.51 -6.38 -7.76
N PRO A 101 12.49 -7.01 -8.95
CA PRO A 101 12.11 -6.33 -10.19
C PRO A 101 10.60 -6.10 -10.23
N TYR A 102 10.18 -4.88 -10.59
CA TYR A 102 8.77 -4.52 -10.76
C TYR A 102 8.51 -4.12 -12.21
N ALA A 103 7.33 -4.46 -12.74
CA ALA A 103 7.01 -4.26 -14.16
C ALA A 103 6.90 -2.77 -14.54
N ALA A 104 6.42 -1.93 -13.63
CA ALA A 104 6.21 -0.49 -13.85
C ALA A 104 6.94 0.35 -12.78
N PRO A 105 8.29 0.45 -12.84
CA PRO A 105 9.06 1.16 -11.82
C PRO A 105 8.78 2.67 -11.77
N SER A 106 8.37 3.28 -12.89
CA SER A 106 7.94 4.69 -12.93
C SER A 106 6.67 4.91 -12.11
N TYR A 107 5.66 4.07 -12.31
CA TYR A 107 4.42 4.09 -11.53
C TYR A 107 4.71 3.92 -10.04
N LEU A 108 5.53 2.94 -9.66
CA LEU A 108 5.83 2.69 -8.25
C LEU A 108 6.59 3.86 -7.59
N ARG A 109 7.43 4.56 -8.36
CA ARG A 109 8.10 5.79 -7.91
C ARG A 109 7.09 6.92 -7.72
N ALA A 110 6.24 7.17 -8.73
CA ALA A 110 5.21 8.20 -8.69
C ALA A 110 4.25 7.96 -7.52
N LEU A 111 3.85 6.71 -7.31
CA LEU A 111 2.99 6.30 -6.20
C LEU A 111 3.67 6.55 -4.85
N GLY A 112 4.95 6.20 -4.70
CA GLY A 112 5.69 6.53 -3.48
C GLY A 112 5.77 8.03 -3.21
N HIS A 113 5.95 8.86 -4.23
CA HIS A 113 5.89 10.31 -4.08
C HIS A 113 4.49 10.80 -3.68
N ALA A 114 3.43 10.25 -4.27
CA ALA A 114 2.06 10.56 -3.91
C ALA A 114 1.76 10.17 -2.45
N VAL A 115 2.20 8.98 -2.01
CA VAL A 115 2.05 8.53 -0.62
C VAL A 115 2.75 9.47 0.36
N THR A 116 3.99 9.86 0.09
CA THR A 116 4.71 10.81 0.95
C THR A 116 4.06 12.19 0.97
N ARG A 117 3.56 12.66 -0.17
CA ARG A 117 2.88 13.95 -0.27
C ARG A 117 1.56 13.98 0.49
N VAL A 118 0.71 12.97 0.31
CA VAL A 118 -0.65 12.92 0.86
C VAL A 118 -0.64 12.59 2.36
N PHE A 119 0.19 11.62 2.76
CA PHE A 119 0.13 11.05 4.11
C PHE A 119 1.31 11.45 5.00
N GLY A 120 2.31 12.14 4.46
CA GLY A 120 3.48 12.59 5.22
C GLY A 120 4.39 11.46 5.72
N VAL A 121 4.24 10.24 5.17
CA VAL A 121 5.07 9.07 5.51
C VAL A 121 6.06 8.77 4.40
N ALA A 122 7.25 8.29 4.76
CA ALA A 122 8.29 7.94 3.80
C ALA A 122 8.92 6.59 4.16
N SER A 123 9.53 5.95 3.16
CA SER A 123 10.43 4.82 3.39
C SER A 123 11.73 5.33 4.03
N ASP A 124 12.26 4.57 4.99
CA ASP A 124 13.61 4.82 5.54
C ASP A 124 14.71 4.61 4.48
N GLU A 125 14.41 3.81 3.46
CA GLU A 125 15.31 3.53 2.34
C GLU A 125 14.87 4.30 1.09
N PRO A 126 15.80 4.90 0.33
CA PRO A 126 15.47 5.63 -0.88
C PRO A 126 14.94 4.71 -1.98
N PHE A 127 14.10 5.25 -2.87
CA PHE A 127 13.65 4.54 -4.07
C PHE A 127 14.86 4.10 -4.89
N ALA A 128 14.92 2.81 -5.23
CA ALA A 128 15.95 2.31 -6.13
C ALA A 128 15.53 2.63 -7.57
N ALA A 129 15.95 3.79 -8.05
CA ALA A 129 16.04 4.05 -9.47
C ALA A 129 17.07 3.09 -10.06
N ARG A 130 16.65 1.85 -10.37
CA ARG A 130 17.38 1.06 -11.36
C ARG A 130 17.18 1.78 -12.67
N GLU A 131 18.09 2.71 -12.95
CA GLU A 131 18.39 3.08 -14.33
C GLU A 131 18.69 1.78 -15.04
N THR A 132 17.73 1.27 -15.80
CA THR A 132 18.01 0.49 -16.98
C THR A 132 18.74 1.44 -17.93
N SER A 133 20.00 1.74 -17.62
CA SER A 133 21.02 2.00 -18.61
C SER A 133 21.12 0.70 -19.39
N ALA A 134 20.17 0.50 -20.31
CA ALA A 134 20.43 -0.27 -21.51
C ALA A 134 21.70 0.36 -22.07
N ARG A 135 22.84 -0.32 -21.88
CA ARG A 135 24.03 -0.07 -22.67
C ARG A 135 23.55 -0.07 -24.12
N LEU A 136 23.38 1.13 -24.68
CA LEU A 136 23.50 1.36 -26.10
C LEU A 136 24.88 0.85 -26.46
N VAL A 137 24.98 -0.43 -26.80
CA VAL A 137 26.05 -0.92 -27.63
C VAL A 137 25.81 -0.21 -28.96
N PRO A 138 26.66 0.74 -29.39
CA PRO A 138 26.50 1.32 -30.71
C PRO A 138 26.67 0.19 -31.72
N ALA A 139 25.55 -0.18 -32.35
CA ALA A 139 25.58 -1.02 -33.53
C ALA A 139 26.27 -0.21 -34.64
N GLY A 140 27.48 -0.65 -34.99
CA GLY A 140 28.10 -0.34 -36.27
C GLY A 140 28.95 0.94 -36.31
N VAL A 141 30.26 0.76 -36.11
CA VAL A 141 31.26 1.39 -36.98
C VAL A 141 32.28 0.31 -37.30
N LEU A 142 32.13 -0.32 -38.47
CA LEU A 142 33.22 -1.05 -39.11
C LEU A 142 34.32 -0.02 -39.44
N PRO A 143 35.59 -0.27 -39.12
CA PRO A 143 36.65 0.59 -39.59
C PRO A 143 36.75 0.46 -41.12
N ALA A 144 36.47 1.56 -41.80
CA ALA A 144 37.02 1.81 -43.13
C ALA A 144 38.54 2.01 -42.99
N ASP A 145 39.26 1.62 -44.05
CA ASP A 145 40.72 1.59 -44.23
C ASP A 145 41.34 0.24 -43.86
N GLY A 146 41.79 -0.60 -44.81
CA GLY A 146 42.54 -0.25 -46.00
C GLY A 146 44.03 -0.46 -45.71
N CYS A 147 44.52 -1.70 -45.83
CA CYS A 147 45.96 -1.93 -45.93
C CYS A 147 46.24 -3.15 -46.84
N ARG A 148 46.76 -2.84 -48.03
CA ARG A 148 47.46 -3.77 -48.92
C ARG A 148 48.77 -4.21 -48.26
N VAL A 149 49.13 -5.48 -48.39
CA VAL A 149 50.30 -6.00 -49.16
C VAL A 149 49.92 -7.36 -49.70
#